data_AF-E6ZLY4-F1
#
_entry.id   AF-E6ZLY4-F1
#
_cell.length_a   1.000
_cell.length_b   1.000
_cell.length_c   1.000
_cell.angle_alpha   90.00
_cell.angle_beta   90.00
_cell.angle_gamma   90.00
#
_symmetry.space_group_name_H-M   'P 1'
#
loop_
_entity.id
_entity.type
_entity.pdbx_description
1 polymer ?
#
loop_
_entity_poly.entity_id
_entity_poly.type
_entity_poly.pdbx_seq_one_letter_code
_entity_poly.pdbx_strand_id
1 'polypeptide(L)'
;MKITKSAVAVALAILASTVSGHWLDSSSGPSWNDYCTPGAAKVRDGHACFTAHPWLLFKLIQTDFQGYLGPHTADEASFAVTFAPQSQAELWTDKYALLISTGESTKKGEFCFRLLVYTYSKHGGKLSGFRLKGEDQQCGAEAIALPRYLWE
;
A
#
# COMPACT_ATOMS: atom_id res chain seq x y z
N MET A 1 26.49 -22.42 35.39
CA MET A 1 25.20 -22.45 34.67
C MET A 1 25.44 -22.10 33.21
N LYS A 2 25.08 -23.00 32.28
CA LYS A 2 25.13 -22.74 30.83
C LYS A 2 23.73 -22.35 30.38
N ILE A 3 23.57 -21.15 29.80
CA ILE A 3 22.28 -20.69 29.26
C ILE A 3 22.28 -20.99 27.77
N THR A 4 21.56 -22.04 27.38
CA THR A 4 21.33 -22.41 25.98
C THR A 4 20.33 -21.42 25.39
N LYS A 5 20.78 -20.57 24.47
CA LYS A 5 19.89 -19.69 23.70
C LYS A 5 19.26 -20.50 22.58
N SER A 6 17.98 -20.86 22.72
CA SER A 6 17.20 -21.44 21.63
C SER A 6 16.80 -20.33 20.66
N ALA A 7 17.26 -20.41 19.41
CA ALA A 7 16.79 -19.58 18.32
C ALA A 7 15.46 -20.15 17.80
N VAL A 8 14.39 -19.37 17.91
CA VAL A 8 13.10 -19.68 17.29
C VAL A 8 13.22 -19.34 15.80
N ALA A 9 13.27 -20.36 14.95
CA ALA A 9 13.21 -20.20 13.51
C ALA A 9 11.75 -19.85 13.12
N VAL A 10 11.52 -18.61 12.72
CA VAL A 10 10.24 -18.19 12.12
C VAL A 10 10.22 -18.75 10.70
N ALA A 11 9.33 -19.72 10.46
CA ALA A 11 9.10 -20.26 9.13
C ALA A 11 8.32 -19.23 8.29
N LEU A 12 8.99 -18.60 7.33
CA LEU A 12 8.34 -17.80 6.29
C LEU A 12 7.68 -18.76 5.28
N ALA A 13 6.35 -18.80 5.26
CA ALA A 13 5.60 -19.43 4.19
C ALA A 13 5.62 -18.50 2.97
N ILE A 14 6.28 -18.92 1.88
CA ILE A 14 6.35 -18.17 0.62
C ILE A 14 4.99 -18.32 -0.08
N LEU A 15 4.14 -17.29 0.02
CA LEU A 15 2.97 -17.14 -0.83
C LEU A 15 3.42 -16.60 -2.18
N ALA A 16 3.81 -17.49 -3.10
CA ALA A 16 4.04 -17.14 -4.50
C ALA A 16 2.70 -16.84 -5.19
N SER A 17 2.20 -15.63 -4.99
CA SER A 17 1.00 -15.14 -5.68
C SER A 17 1.41 -14.55 -7.03
N THR A 18 0.95 -15.13 -8.14
CA THR A 18 1.16 -14.62 -9.50
C THR A 18 0.29 -13.39 -9.81
N VAL A 19 0.07 -12.50 -8.84
CA VAL A 19 -0.60 -11.23 -9.08
C VAL A 19 0.42 -10.34 -9.77
N SER A 20 0.19 -10.03 -11.04
CA SER A 20 1.03 -9.19 -11.86
C SER A 20 0.97 -7.78 -11.32
N GLY A 21 1.83 -7.50 -10.34
CA GLY A 21 2.21 -6.23 -9.72
C GLY A 21 3.49 -6.50 -8.96
N HIS A 22 4.52 -5.67 -9.15
CA HIS A 22 5.81 -5.89 -8.49
C HIS A 22 5.72 -5.49 -7.02
N TRP A 23 5.00 -6.29 -6.23
CA TRP A 23 5.21 -6.37 -4.80
C TRP A 23 6.62 -6.90 -4.60
N LEU A 24 7.55 -6.01 -4.27
CA LEU A 24 8.94 -6.38 -4.06
C LEU A 24 9.10 -6.87 -2.62
N ASP A 25 9.60 -8.09 -2.46
CA ASP A 25 10.11 -8.56 -1.18
C ASP A 25 11.30 -7.72 -0.74
N SER A 26 11.53 -7.64 0.57
CA SER A 26 12.63 -6.88 1.17
C SER A 26 14.00 -7.56 0.90
N SER A 27 14.50 -7.53 -0.33
CA SER A 27 15.86 -7.96 -0.67
C SER A 27 16.75 -6.75 -0.92
N SER A 28 17.60 -6.39 0.06
CA SER A 28 18.69 -5.36 0.02
C SER A 28 18.40 -3.98 -0.59
N GLY A 29 17.16 -3.71 -0.99
CA GLY A 29 16.67 -2.47 -1.58
C GLY A 29 15.62 -1.82 -0.67
N PRO A 30 14.84 -0.87 -1.21
CA PRO A 30 13.80 -0.23 -0.43
C PRO A 30 12.77 -1.25 0.06
N SER A 31 12.18 -0.99 1.22
CA SER A 31 11.23 -1.84 1.91
C SER A 31 10.11 -1.01 2.53
N TRP A 32 9.04 -1.66 2.99
CA TRP A 32 7.97 -0.97 3.73
C TRP A 32 8.51 -0.15 4.91
N ASN A 33 9.50 -0.67 5.65
CA ASN A 33 10.08 0.02 6.80
C ASN A 33 10.79 1.33 6.43
N ASP A 34 11.34 1.43 5.21
CA ASP A 34 12.05 2.64 4.77
C ASP A 34 11.11 3.83 4.58
N TYR A 35 9.82 3.55 4.33
CA TYR A 35 8.78 4.54 4.06
C TYR A 35 7.84 4.71 5.27
N CYS A 36 7.37 3.61 5.84
CA CYS A 36 6.26 3.56 6.80
C CYS A 36 6.68 3.34 8.25
N THR A 37 7.94 3.62 8.60
CA THR A 37 8.40 3.69 10.00
C THR A 37 8.74 5.13 10.38
N PRO A 38 8.30 5.61 11.56
CA PRO A 38 8.66 6.95 12.02
C PRO A 38 10.18 7.18 12.02
N GLY A 39 10.62 8.25 11.36
CA GLY A 39 12.03 8.61 11.24
C GLY A 39 12.83 7.80 10.20
N ALA A 40 12.16 6.97 9.39
CA ALA A 40 12.81 6.21 8.33
C ALA A 40 13.40 7.11 7.24
N ALA A 41 14.41 6.58 6.53
CA ALA A 41 15.21 7.35 5.58
C ALA A 41 14.39 7.92 4.41
N LYS A 42 13.27 7.28 4.04
CA LYS A 42 12.44 7.64 2.88
C LYS A 42 11.04 8.14 3.24
N VAL A 43 10.79 8.45 4.51
CA VAL A 43 9.49 9.01 4.98
C VAL A 43 9.16 10.37 4.35
N ARG A 44 10.10 11.01 3.64
CA ARG A 44 9.91 12.27 2.92
C ARG A 44 9.78 12.10 1.41
N ASP A 45 9.94 10.88 0.91
CA ASP A 45 9.78 10.55 -0.51
C ASP A 45 8.29 10.36 -0.83
N GLY A 46 7.94 10.35 -2.13
CA GLY A 46 6.58 10.09 -2.58
C GLY A 46 6.13 8.67 -2.26
N HIS A 47 5.30 8.51 -1.23
CA HIS A 47 4.80 7.21 -0.81
C HIS A 47 3.44 7.29 -0.10
N ALA A 48 2.76 6.15 0.00
CA ALA A 48 1.55 6.00 0.80
C ALA A 48 1.61 4.69 1.57
N CYS A 49 1.26 4.74 2.85
CA CYS A 49 1.24 3.60 3.74
C CYS A 49 -0.21 3.17 3.96
N PHE A 50 -0.46 1.87 3.85
CA PHE A 50 -1.80 1.31 4.01
C PHE A 50 -1.78 0.09 4.92
N THR A 51 -2.89 -0.13 5.61
CA THR A 51 -3.27 -1.42 6.18
C THR A 51 -4.61 -1.86 5.59
N ALA A 52 -4.75 -3.13 5.28
CA ALA A 52 -5.97 -3.71 4.71
C ALA A 52 -6.06 -5.20 4.99
N HIS A 53 -7.20 -5.83 4.74
CA HIS A 53 -7.25 -7.28 4.73
C HIS A 53 -6.42 -7.84 3.55
N PRO A 54 -5.66 -8.94 3.71
CA PRO A 54 -4.81 -9.50 2.65
C PRO A 54 -5.56 -9.81 1.34
N TRP A 55 -6.87 -10.10 1.41
CA TRP A 55 -7.71 -10.32 0.23
C TRP A 55 -7.68 -9.16 -0.77
N LEU A 56 -7.47 -7.93 -0.31
CA LEU A 56 -7.39 -6.78 -1.20
C LEU A 56 -6.26 -6.96 -2.23
N LEU A 57 -5.11 -7.48 -1.81
CA LEU A 57 -3.95 -7.68 -2.68
C LEU A 57 -4.26 -8.65 -3.82
N PHE A 58 -5.12 -9.65 -3.59
CA PHE A 58 -5.58 -10.59 -4.61
C PHE A 58 -6.68 -10.03 -5.52
N LYS A 59 -7.30 -8.92 -5.15
CA LYS A 59 -8.34 -8.22 -5.93
C LYS A 59 -7.76 -7.20 -6.90
N LEU A 60 -6.47 -6.87 -6.78
CA LEU A 60 -5.83 -5.88 -7.63
C LEU A 60 -5.70 -6.39 -9.07
N ILE A 61 -6.23 -5.62 -10.03
CA ILE A 61 -6.25 -5.95 -11.46
C ILE A 61 -5.30 -5.06 -12.30
N GLN A 62 -4.91 -3.91 -11.77
CA GLN A 62 -3.91 -3.03 -12.38
C GLN A 62 -2.88 -2.65 -11.33
N THR A 63 -1.63 -2.68 -11.76
CA THR A 63 -0.49 -2.64 -10.84
C THR A 63 0.69 -1.84 -11.38
N ASP A 64 0.43 -0.81 -12.16
CA ASP A 64 1.50 0.08 -12.62
C ASP A 64 1.91 1.02 -11.46
N PHE A 65 2.41 0.39 -10.41
CA PHE A 65 2.92 1.01 -9.20
C PHE A 65 4.10 0.18 -8.70
N GLN A 66 4.98 0.84 -7.96
CA GLN A 66 6.00 0.18 -7.18
C GLN A 66 5.52 0.11 -5.74
N GLY A 67 5.46 -1.10 -5.18
CA GLY A 67 4.96 -1.30 -3.82
C GLY A 67 5.77 -2.32 -3.03
N TYR A 68 5.72 -2.19 -1.72
CA TYR A 68 6.48 -2.99 -0.77
C TYR A 68 5.55 -3.55 0.28
N LEU A 69 5.54 -4.88 0.44
CA LEU A 69 4.78 -5.52 1.50
C LEU A 69 5.49 -5.29 2.85
N GLY A 70 4.68 -4.98 3.85
CA GLY A 70 5.08 -4.84 5.24
C GLY A 70 4.69 -6.07 6.08
N PRO A 71 4.64 -5.89 7.41
CA PRO A 71 4.08 -6.90 8.31
C PRO A 71 2.67 -7.32 7.88
N HIS A 72 2.37 -8.61 8.02
CA HIS A 72 1.04 -9.14 7.74
C HIS A 72 0.72 -10.31 8.66
N THR A 73 -0.58 -10.51 8.86
CA THR A 73 -1.24 -11.62 9.54
C THR A 73 -2.28 -12.23 8.60
N ALA A 74 -3.09 -13.17 9.08
CA ALA A 74 -4.20 -13.71 8.29
C ALA A 74 -5.28 -12.66 7.99
N ASP A 75 -5.46 -11.67 8.88
CA ASP A 75 -6.59 -10.71 8.82
C ASP A 75 -6.15 -9.30 8.41
N GLU A 76 -4.85 -9.01 8.41
CA GLU A 76 -4.31 -7.68 8.13
C GLU A 76 -2.98 -7.78 7.37
N ALA A 77 -2.80 -6.94 6.36
CA ALA A 77 -1.55 -6.74 5.63
C ALA A 77 -1.24 -5.25 5.54
N SER A 78 0.01 -4.90 5.86
CA SER A 78 0.56 -3.57 5.65
C SER A 78 1.28 -3.52 4.30
N PHE A 79 1.19 -2.40 3.60
CA PHE A 79 1.95 -2.19 2.39
C PHE A 79 2.21 -0.71 2.11
N ALA A 80 3.27 -0.45 1.35
CA ALA A 80 3.66 0.87 0.91
C ALA A 80 3.51 0.95 -0.61
N VAL A 81 3.01 2.06 -1.12
CA VAL A 81 2.97 2.36 -2.56
C VAL A 81 3.80 3.61 -2.79
N THR A 82 4.79 3.53 -3.67
CA THR A 82 5.64 4.67 -4.00
C THR A 82 5.26 5.29 -5.34
N PHE A 83 5.40 6.60 -5.44
CA PHE A 83 5.12 7.38 -6.64
C PHE A 83 6.07 8.56 -6.74
N ALA A 84 6.32 9.03 -7.96
CA ALA A 84 7.15 10.22 -8.15
C ALA A 84 6.45 11.47 -7.57
N PRO A 85 7.20 12.47 -7.08
CA PRO A 85 6.62 13.77 -6.73
C PRO A 85 5.81 14.34 -7.89
N GLN A 86 4.64 14.92 -7.60
CA GLN A 86 3.70 15.44 -8.62
C GLN A 86 3.12 14.38 -9.58
N SER A 87 3.33 13.10 -9.30
CA SER A 87 2.64 12.00 -9.98
C SER A 87 1.52 11.44 -9.10
N GLN A 88 0.77 10.50 -9.66
CA GLN A 88 -0.17 9.65 -8.94
C GLN A 88 0.19 8.18 -9.13
N ALA A 89 -0.08 7.37 -8.12
CA ALA A 89 -0.18 5.92 -8.24
C ALA A 89 -1.65 5.53 -8.26
N GLU A 90 -1.96 4.43 -8.92
CA GLU A 90 -3.32 3.91 -8.99
C GLU A 90 -3.35 2.42 -8.66
N LEU A 91 -4.25 2.05 -7.74
CA LEU A 91 -4.59 0.65 -7.48
C LEU A 91 -6.02 0.42 -7.94
N TRP A 92 -6.23 -0.62 -8.74
CA TRP A 92 -7.55 -0.94 -9.25
C TRP A 92 -7.98 -2.31 -8.79
N THR A 93 -9.21 -2.43 -8.31
CA THR A 93 -9.92 -3.72 -8.19
C THR A 93 -10.93 -3.85 -9.33
N ASP A 94 -11.79 -4.87 -9.32
CA ASP A 94 -12.89 -5.00 -10.28
C ASP A 94 -13.95 -3.90 -10.14
N LYS A 95 -14.14 -3.37 -8.93
CA LYS A 95 -15.19 -2.39 -8.58
C LYS A 95 -14.67 -1.00 -8.24
N TYR A 96 -13.42 -0.89 -7.78
CA TYR A 96 -12.88 0.32 -7.18
C TYR A 96 -11.58 0.76 -7.83
N ALA A 97 -11.38 2.07 -7.93
CA ALA A 97 -10.11 2.69 -8.27
C ALA A 97 -9.64 3.52 -7.08
N LEU A 98 -8.44 3.24 -6.59
CA LEU A 98 -7.77 3.99 -5.53
C LEU A 98 -6.71 4.85 -6.20
N LEU A 99 -6.91 6.16 -6.21
CA LEU A 99 -5.97 7.15 -6.71
C LEU A 99 -5.19 7.71 -5.53
N ILE A 100 -3.88 7.60 -5.62
CA ILE A 100 -2.93 7.98 -4.57
C ILE A 100 -2.07 9.09 -5.14
N SER A 101 -2.07 10.25 -4.51
CA SER A 101 -1.29 11.40 -4.98
C SER A 101 -0.66 12.17 -3.83
N THR A 102 0.15 13.18 -4.15
CA THR A 102 0.70 14.08 -3.15
C THR A 102 -0.43 14.87 -2.48
N GLY A 103 -0.48 14.84 -1.15
CA GLY A 103 -1.44 15.58 -0.34
C GLY A 103 -0.91 16.96 0.09
N GLU A 104 -1.77 17.74 0.73
CA GLU A 104 -1.40 19.04 1.29
C GLU A 104 -0.75 18.88 2.67
N SER A 105 0.35 19.61 2.90
CA SER A 105 1.04 19.63 4.19
C SER A 105 1.08 21.05 4.76
N THR A 106 0.76 21.17 6.04
CA THR A 106 0.89 22.44 6.79
C THR A 106 2.26 22.59 7.45
N LYS A 107 3.06 21.51 7.52
CA LYS A 107 4.39 21.50 8.14
C LYS A 107 5.48 21.38 7.08
N LYS A 108 6.42 22.33 7.12
CA LYS A 108 7.56 22.35 6.19
C LYS A 108 8.38 21.06 6.31
N GLY A 109 8.54 20.33 5.20
CA GLY A 109 9.37 19.13 5.11
C GLY A 109 8.69 17.83 5.55
N GLU A 110 7.39 17.87 5.87
CA GLU A 110 6.54 16.69 6.06
C GLU A 110 5.89 16.33 4.72
N PHE A 111 6.07 15.07 4.29
CA PHE A 111 5.39 14.55 3.12
C PHE A 111 4.00 14.04 3.53
N CYS A 112 2.99 14.33 2.70
CA CYS A 112 1.64 13.82 2.87
C CYS A 112 1.15 13.20 1.57
N PHE A 113 0.31 12.19 1.67
CA PHE A 113 -0.38 11.59 0.53
C PHE A 113 -1.89 11.67 0.72
N ARG A 114 -2.60 11.86 -0.39
CA ARG A 114 -4.05 11.85 -0.46
C ARG A 114 -4.50 10.57 -1.15
N LEU A 115 -5.53 9.94 -0.59
CA LEU A 115 -6.21 8.78 -1.14
C LEU A 115 -7.60 9.21 -1.61
N LEU A 116 -7.93 8.89 -2.86
CA LEU A 116 -9.29 8.99 -3.38
C LEU A 116 -9.76 7.62 -3.83
N VAL A 117 -10.93 7.21 -3.35
CA VAL A 117 -11.54 5.93 -3.70
C VAL A 117 -12.75 6.21 -4.59
N TYR A 118 -12.74 5.66 -5.79
CA TYR A 118 -13.84 5.76 -6.75
C TYR A 118 -14.48 4.40 -6.99
N THR A 119 -15.80 4.38 -7.18
CA THR A 119 -16.46 3.30 -7.92
C THR A 119 -16.51 3.65 -9.39
N TYR A 120 -16.49 2.65 -10.28
CA TYR A 120 -16.68 2.86 -11.71
C TYR A 120 -17.55 1.74 -12.32
N SER A 121 -17.95 1.91 -13.58
CA SER A 121 -18.64 0.90 -14.39
C SER A 121 -17.80 0.52 -15.60
N LYS A 122 -17.87 -0.74 -16.01
CA LYS A 122 -17.17 -1.25 -17.20
C LYS A 122 -18.19 -1.65 -18.27
N HIS A 123 -18.22 -0.91 -19.37
CA HIS A 123 -19.10 -1.19 -20.52
C HIS A 123 -18.26 -1.40 -21.78
N GLY A 124 -18.33 -2.60 -22.38
CA GLY A 124 -17.58 -2.92 -23.60
C GLY A 124 -16.07 -2.75 -23.45
N GLY A 125 -15.51 -3.03 -22.27
CA GLY A 125 -14.09 -2.86 -21.97
C GLY A 125 -13.68 -1.42 -21.59
N LYS A 126 -14.56 -0.42 -21.74
CA LYS A 126 -14.30 0.96 -21.34
C LYS A 126 -14.77 1.23 -19.92
N LEU A 127 -13.93 1.93 -19.16
CA LEU A 127 -14.21 2.39 -17.80
C LEU A 127 -14.93 3.73 -17.87
N SER A 128 -16.03 3.88 -17.14
CA SER A 128 -16.82 5.12 -17.09
C SER A 128 -17.58 5.25 -15.77
N GLY A 129 -18.26 6.38 -15.57
CA GLY A 129 -19.16 6.57 -14.43
C GLY A 129 -18.44 6.62 -13.07
N PHE A 130 -17.22 7.18 -13.03
CA PHE A 130 -16.46 7.35 -11.79
C PHE A 130 -17.25 8.17 -10.77
N ARG A 131 -17.44 7.62 -9.57
CA ARG A 131 -18.08 8.31 -8.44
C ARG A 131 -17.21 8.19 -7.21
N LEU A 132 -16.90 9.32 -6.60
CA LEU A 132 -16.11 9.36 -5.37
C LEU A 132 -16.89 8.66 -4.25
N LYS A 133 -16.25 7.67 -3.62
CA LYS A 133 -16.80 6.85 -2.55
C LYS A 133 -16.19 7.20 -1.19
N GLY A 134 -14.94 7.63 -1.19
CA GLY A 134 -14.22 8.04 0.01
C GLY A 134 -12.97 8.83 -0.34
N GLU A 135 -12.53 9.63 0.61
CA GLU A 135 -11.31 10.42 0.56
C GLU A 135 -10.66 10.37 1.93
N ASP A 136 -9.33 10.29 1.94
CA ASP A 136 -8.53 10.34 3.16
C ASP A 136 -7.16 10.96 2.86
N GLN A 137 -6.46 11.45 3.88
CA GLN A 137 -5.12 12.02 3.74
C GLN A 137 -4.30 11.71 4.99
N GLN A 138 -3.06 11.29 4.77
CA GLN A 138 -2.14 10.99 5.85
C GLN A 138 -0.74 11.55 5.57
N CYS A 139 -0.04 11.92 6.63
CA CYS A 139 1.30 12.49 6.58
C CYS A 139 2.33 11.59 7.26
N GLY A 140 3.58 11.69 6.81
CA GLY A 140 4.70 10.93 7.33
C GLY A 140 4.55 9.43 7.11
N ALA A 141 4.89 8.66 8.15
CA ALA A 141 4.94 7.20 8.11
C ALA A 141 3.59 6.52 8.47
N GLU A 142 2.58 7.29 8.86
CA GLU A 142 1.31 6.75 9.32
C GLU A 142 0.53 6.09 8.16
N ALA A 143 -0.09 4.96 8.45
CA ALA A 143 -0.84 4.19 7.47
C ALA A 143 -2.34 4.50 7.52
N ILE A 144 -2.98 4.55 6.35
CA ILE A 144 -4.43 4.60 6.24
C ILE A 144 -4.98 3.17 6.30
N ALA A 145 -5.89 2.92 7.23
CA ALA A 145 -6.66 1.69 7.27
C ALA A 145 -7.73 1.70 6.18
N LEU A 146 -7.53 0.91 5.14
CA LEU A 146 -8.43 0.85 4.00
C LEU A 146 -9.78 0.25 4.41
N PRO A 147 -10.91 0.76 3.90
CA PRO A 147 -12.22 0.31 4.31
C PRO A 147 -12.58 -1.07 3.74
N ARG A 148 -13.31 -1.86 4.54
CA ARG A 148 -13.64 -3.26 4.27
C ARG A 148 -14.31 -3.54 2.92
N TYR A 149 -15.14 -2.62 2.45
CA TYR A 149 -15.86 -2.77 1.18
C TYR A 149 -14.94 -2.92 -0.03
N LEU A 150 -13.65 -2.57 0.08
CA LEU A 150 -12.69 -2.67 -1.02
C LEU A 150 -12.33 -4.12 -1.39
N TRP A 151 -12.57 -5.08 -0.49
CA TRP A 151 -12.25 -6.50 -0.70
C TRP A 151 -13.43 -7.44 -0.50
N GLU A 152 -14.64 -6.90 -0.39
CA GLU A 152 -15.92 -7.64 -0.40
C GLU A 152 -16.50 -7.80 -1.82
#